data_AF-A0A7Y2WXZ5-F1
#
_entry.id   AF-A0A7Y2WXZ5-F1
#
_cell.length_a   1.000
_cell.length_b   1.000
_cell.length_c   1.000
_cell.angle_alpha   90.00
_cell.angle_beta   90.00
_cell.angle_gamma   90.00
#
_symmetry.space_group_name_H-M   'P 1'
#
loop_
_entity.id
_entity.type
_entity.pdbx_description
1 polymer ?
#
loop_
_entity_poly.entity_id
_entity_poly.type
_entity_poly.pdbx_seq_one_letter_code
_entity_poly.pdbx_strand_id
1 'polypeptide(L)'
;MHLLAVRPDRTIATVRTWLAGIPIAIRRQIRTVCTDIWIAYVSAVQEVLPHVAIVIDRFHVATHYRDAVDTLRYRTSPACVRGFCPDRKKKKPGARMAPGFFF
;
A
#
# COMPACT_ATOMS: atom_id res chain seq x y z
N MET A 1 -12.13 6.16 14.61
CA MET A 1 -11.37 6.41 13.37
C MET A 1 -12.23 7.30 12.49
N HIS A 2 -11.69 8.36 11.91
CA HIS A 2 -12.47 9.29 11.08
C HIS A 2 -11.97 9.25 9.65
N LEU A 3 -12.87 9.05 8.69
CA LEU A 3 -12.56 9.08 7.27
C LEU A 3 -12.58 10.54 6.80
N LEU A 4 -11.43 11.04 6.32
CA LEU A 4 -11.27 12.43 5.90
C LEU A 4 -11.66 12.64 4.43
N ALA A 5 -11.34 11.68 3.56
CA ALA A 5 -11.65 11.76 2.14
C ALA A 5 -11.59 10.38 1.47
N VAL A 6 -12.51 10.12 0.54
CA VAL A 6 -12.40 9.07 -0.47
C VAL A 6 -12.15 9.73 -1.82
N ARG A 7 -11.13 9.28 -2.56
CA ARG A 7 -10.81 9.77 -3.91
C ARG A 7 -11.06 8.66 -4.94
N PRO A 8 -11.43 9.02 -6.19
CA PRO A 8 -11.73 8.03 -7.23
C PRO A 8 -10.50 7.25 -7.67
N ASP A 9 -9.32 7.89 -7.62
CA ASP A 9 -8.08 7.32 -8.12
C ASP A 9 -6.97 7.43 -7.09
N ARG A 10 -6.05 6.47 -7.13
CA ARG A 10 -4.82 6.46 -6.34
C ARG A 10 -3.66 7.17 -7.03
N THR A 11 -3.84 8.17 -7.88
CA THR A 11 -2.69 8.78 -8.58
C THR A 11 -1.90 9.75 -7.68
N ILE A 12 -0.60 9.93 -7.96
CA ILE A 12 0.26 10.91 -7.26
C ILE A 12 -0.37 12.31 -7.34
N ALA A 13 -0.85 12.70 -8.53
CA ALA A 13 -1.45 14.01 -8.76
C ALA A 13 -2.71 14.23 -7.91
N THR A 14 -3.57 13.21 -7.80
CA THR A 14 -4.79 13.25 -6.97
C THR A 14 -4.45 13.47 -5.50
N VAL A 15 -3.47 12.72 -4.98
CA VAL A 15 -3.03 12.81 -3.58
C VAL A 15 -2.37 14.16 -3.30
N ARG A 16 -1.48 14.60 -4.18
CA ARG A 16 -0.79 15.89 -4.06
C ARG A 16 -1.78 17.05 -4.02
N THR A 17 -2.74 17.07 -4.95
CA THR A 17 -3.77 18.12 -5.02
C THR A 17 -4.63 18.12 -3.75
N TRP A 18 -5.01 16.95 -3.26
CA TRP A 18 -5.78 16.83 -2.03
C TRP A 18 -5.01 17.32 -0.80
N LEU A 19 -3.75 16.89 -0.63
CA LEU A 19 -2.90 17.35 0.46
C LEU A 19 -2.66 18.86 0.40
N ALA A 20 -2.44 19.41 -0.79
CA ALA A 20 -2.20 20.85 -0.99
C ALA A 20 -3.45 21.70 -0.69
N GLY A 21 -4.66 21.14 -0.90
CA GLY A 21 -5.93 21.76 -0.56
C GLY A 21 -6.20 21.89 0.94
N ILE A 22 -5.44 21.19 1.79
CA ILE A 22 -5.55 21.33 3.24
C ILE A 22 -5.02 22.72 3.65
N PRO A 23 -5.76 23.48 4.49
CA PRO A 23 -5.30 24.79 4.98
C PRO A 23 -3.90 24.73 5.57
N ILE A 24 -3.08 25.74 5.27
CA ILE A 24 -1.66 25.80 5.67
C ILE A 24 -1.49 25.66 7.19
N ALA A 25 -2.43 26.21 7.97
CA ALA A 25 -2.43 26.14 9.43
C ALA A 25 -2.49 24.70 9.94
N ILE A 26 -3.31 23.86 9.31
CA ILE A 26 -3.45 22.44 9.66
C ILE A 26 -2.21 21.68 9.19
N ARG A 27 -1.73 21.92 7.97
CA ARG A 27 -0.53 21.25 7.42
C ARG A 27 0.71 21.42 8.30
N ARG A 28 0.90 22.60 8.88
CA ARG A 28 2.01 22.87 9.81
C ARG A 28 1.91 22.10 11.13
N GLN A 29 0.71 21.68 11.53
CA GLN A 29 0.49 20.89 12.75
C GLN A 29 0.72 19.40 12.53
N ILE A 30 0.68 18.92 11.28
CA ILE A 30 0.98 17.52 10.94
C ILE A 30 2.45 17.26 11.23
N ARG A 31 2.74 16.27 12.08
CA ARG A 31 4.10 15.85 12.43
C ARG A 31 4.48 14.50 11.84
N THR A 32 3.50 13.61 11.67
CA THR A 32 3.72 12.24 11.25
C THR A 32 2.59 11.81 10.32
N VAL A 33 2.95 11.12 9.24
CA VAL A 33 2.00 10.52 8.31
C VAL A 33 2.31 9.03 8.21
N CYS A 34 1.29 8.20 8.43
CA CYS A 34 1.37 6.78 8.19
C CYS A 34 0.89 6.51 6.75
N THR A 35 1.72 5.86 5.92
CA THR A 35 1.36 5.49 4.55
C THR A 35 1.55 4.00 4.31
N ASP A 36 0.83 3.48 3.33
CA ASP A 36 1.17 2.21 2.70
C ASP A 36 2.55 2.34 2.03
N ILE A 37 3.25 1.21 1.85
CA ILE A 37 4.61 1.10 1.29
C ILE A 37 4.75 1.67 -0.14
N TRP A 38 3.68 2.24 -0.69
CA TRP A 38 3.67 2.70 -2.06
C TRP A 38 4.39 4.04 -2.24
N ILE A 39 5.47 4.02 -3.03
CA ILE A 39 6.38 5.15 -3.26
C ILE A 39 5.67 6.43 -3.71
N ALA A 40 4.59 6.30 -4.48
CA ALA A 40 3.79 7.42 -4.95
C ALA A 40 3.17 8.25 -3.81
N TYR A 41 2.70 7.61 -2.74
CA TYR A 41 2.19 8.33 -1.56
C TYR A 41 3.33 9.03 -0.83
N VAL A 42 4.46 8.34 -0.66
CA VAL A 42 5.65 8.90 0.01
C VAL A 42 6.12 10.16 -0.72
N SER A 43 6.27 10.10 -2.05
CA SER A 43 6.67 11.27 -2.85
C SER A 43 5.67 12.42 -2.76
N ALA A 44 4.37 12.14 -2.87
CA ALA A 44 3.34 13.18 -2.76
C ALA A 44 3.35 13.87 -1.38
N VAL A 45 3.57 13.10 -0.31
CA VAL A 45 3.67 13.63 1.06
C VAL A 45 4.95 14.45 1.22
N GLN A 46 6.10 13.97 0.74
CA GLN A 46 7.37 14.71 0.81
C GLN A 46 7.30 16.06 0.08
N GLU A 47 6.61 16.11 -1.06
CA GLU A 47 6.45 17.34 -1.83
C GLU A 47 5.56 18.39 -1.13
N VAL A 48 4.50 17.96 -0.43
CA VAL A 48 3.51 18.87 0.18
C VAL A 48 3.81 19.18 1.65
N LEU A 49 4.44 18.23 2.35
CA LEU A 49 4.70 18.23 3.79
C LEU A 49 6.16 17.78 4.06
N PRO A 50 7.17 18.59 3.68
CA PRO A 50 8.57 18.20 3.78
C PRO A 50 9.08 18.03 5.23
N HIS A 51 8.36 18.57 6.22
CA HIS A 51 8.74 18.55 7.63
C HIS A 51 8.22 17.32 8.40
N VAL A 52 7.47 16.44 7.75
CA VAL A 52 6.75 15.34 8.40
C VAL A 52 7.58 14.05 8.42
N ALA A 53 7.52 13.33 9.55
CA ALA A 53 8.04 11.97 9.64
C ALA A 53 7.09 10.99 8.92
N ILE A 54 7.63 10.25 7.95
CA ILE A 54 6.87 9.23 7.22
C ILE A 54 7.05 7.89 7.92
N VAL A 55 5.93 7.32 8.37
CA VAL A 55 5.87 6.01 9.01
C VAL A 55 5.21 5.05 8.04
N ILE A 56 5.83 3.88 7.87
CA ILE A 56 5.29 2.83 7.02
C ILE A 56 4.31 1.99 7.83
N ASP A 57 3.14 1.70 7.25
CA ASP A 57 2.17 0.83 7.89
C ASP A 57 2.71 -0.61 8.06
N ARG A 58 2.77 -1.05 9.32
CA ARG A 58 3.20 -2.38 9.74
C ARG A 58 2.39 -3.53 9.11
N PHE A 59 1.11 -3.32 8.79
CA PHE A 59 0.26 -4.38 8.21
C PHE A 59 0.75 -4.78 6.83
N HIS A 60 1.09 -3.80 6.00
CA HIS A 60 1.67 -4.06 4.69
C HIS A 60 3.05 -4.69 4.80
N VAL A 61 3.90 -4.22 5.72
CA VAL A 61 5.22 -4.83 5.98
C VAL A 61 5.08 -6.31 6.34
N ALA A 62 4.20 -6.61 7.31
CA ALA A 62 3.99 -7.98 7.76
C ALA A 62 3.41 -8.88 6.66
N THR A 63 2.53 -8.34 5.81
CA THR A 63 1.94 -9.07 4.68
C THR A 63 3.00 -9.40 3.63
N HIS A 64 3.80 -8.42 3.20
CA HIS A 64 4.89 -8.66 2.25
C HIS A 64 5.94 -9.64 2.78
N TYR A 65 6.28 -9.54 4.07
CA TYR A 65 7.19 -10.49 4.70
C TYR A 65 6.61 -11.91 4.72
N ARG A 66 5.33 -12.04 5.10
CA ARG A 66 4.64 -13.33 5.12
C ARG A 66 4.58 -13.97 3.74
N ASP A 67 4.24 -13.20 2.70
CA ASP A 67 4.20 -13.68 1.32
C ASP A 67 5.56 -14.21 0.84
N ALA A 68 6.65 -13.50 1.19
CA ALA A 68 8.01 -13.92 0.85
C ALA A 68 8.39 -15.23 1.57
N VAL A 69 8.12 -15.31 2.87
CA VAL A 69 8.39 -16.51 3.68
C VAL A 69 7.57 -17.70 3.20
N ASP A 70 6.28 -17.49 2.90
CA ASP A 70 5.41 -18.56 2.41
C ASP A 70 5.85 -19.05 1.02
N THR A 71 6.36 -18.15 0.17
CA THR A 71 6.97 -18.53 -1.11
C THR A 71 8.19 -19.43 -0.92
N LEU A 72 9.05 -19.10 0.06
CA LEU A 72 10.21 -19.93 0.39
C LEU A 72 9.78 -21.28 0.96
N ARG A 73 8.85 -21.29 1.93
CA ARG A 73 8.30 -22.54 2.50
C ARG A 73 7.73 -23.45 1.44
N TYR A 74 7.01 -22.88 0.48
CA TYR A 74 6.47 -23.60 -0.65
C TYR A 74 7.59 -24.22 -1.51
N ARG A 75 8.62 -23.43 -1.88
CA ARG A 75 9.78 -23.90 -2.66
C ARG A 75 10.60 -24.99 -1.97
N THR A 76 10.78 -24.88 -0.65
CA THR A 76 11.55 -25.86 0.14
C THR A 76 10.68 -27.02 0.63
N SER A 77 9.38 -27.00 0.36
CA SER A 77 8.49 -28.09 0.77
C SER A 77 8.91 -29.40 0.08
N PRO A 78 8.91 -30.55 0.80
CA PRO A 78 9.34 -31.84 0.24
C PRO A 78 8.63 -32.25 -1.05
N ALA A 79 7.43 -31.72 -1.30
CA ALA A 79 6.72 -31.89 -2.56
C ALA A 79 7.44 -31.16 -3.72
N CYS A 80 7.80 -29.88 -3.52
CA CYS A 80 8.49 -29.07 -4.52
C CYS A 80 9.93 -29.55 -4.80
N VAL A 81 10.66 -30.00 -3.77
CA VAL A 81 12.05 -30.48 -3.94
C VAL A 81 12.14 -31.81 -4.70
N ARG A 82 11.06 -32.59 -4.73
CA ARG A 82 10.97 -33.88 -5.45
C ARG A 82 10.48 -33.74 -6.90
N GLY A 83 10.58 -32.54 -7.48
CA GLY A 83 10.20 -32.27 -8.87
C GLY A 83 8.69 -32.06 -9.09
N PHE A 84 7.89 -32.08 -8.03
CA PHE A 84 6.45 -31.79 -8.12
C PHE A 84 6.19 -30.34 -7.69
N CYS A 85 6.14 -29.42 -8.66
CA CYS A 85 5.78 -28.02 -8.40
C CYS A 85 4.30 -27.77 -8.78
N PRO A 86 3.34 -27.90 -7.85
CA PRO A 86 1.97 -27.46 -8.12
C PRO A 86 1.95 -25.93 -8.32
N ASP A 87 1.68 -25.45 -9.54
CA ASP A 87 1.48 -24.03 -9.81
C ASP A 87 0.51 -23.44 -8.75
N ARG A 88 0.96 -22.37 -8.05
CA ARG A 88 0.17 -21.65 -7.04
C ARG A 88 -0.98 -20.97 -7.77
N LYS A 89 -2.01 -21.76 -8.10
CA LYS A 89 -3.14 -21.46 -8.98
C LYS A 89 -3.20 -19.99 -9.39
N LYS A 90 -2.92 -19.72 -10.67
CA LYS A 90 -3.26 -18.47 -11.38
C LYS A 90 -4.43 -17.76 -10.69
N LYS A 91 -4.19 -16.60 -10.07
CA LYS A 91 -5.27 -15.62 -9.82
C LYS A 91 -6.00 -15.49 -11.15
N LYS A 92 -7.29 -15.86 -11.19
CA LYS A 92 -8.11 -15.79 -12.42
C LYS A 92 -7.92 -14.41 -13.06
N PRO A 93 -7.50 -14.30 -14.33
CA PRO A 93 -7.65 -13.05 -15.05
C PRO A 93 -9.14 -12.87 -15.35
N GLY A 94 -9.73 -11.77 -14.88
CA GLY A 94 -11.11 -11.42 -15.18
C GLY A 94 -12.11 -11.71 -14.05
N ALA A 95 -11.99 -11.01 -12.94
CA ALA A 95 -13.17 -10.62 -12.18
C ALA A 95 -13.53 -9.20 -12.64
N ARG A 96 -14.66 -9.09 -13.34
CA ARG A 96 -15.30 -7.84 -13.73
C ARG A 96 -15.45 -6.97 -12.47
N MET A 97 -15.03 -5.71 -12.56
CA MET A 97 -15.12 -4.70 -11.50
C MET A 97 -16.53 -4.70 -10.89
N ALA A 98 -16.63 -4.99 -9.59
CA ALA A 98 -17.72 -4.54 -8.75
C ALA A 98 -17.17 -3.36 -7.92
N PRO A 99 -17.89 -2.22 -7.82
CA PRO A 99 -17.37 -1.04 -7.17
C PRO A 99 -17.38 -1.25 -5.65
N GLY A 100 -16.30 -0.81 -5.01
CA GLY A 100 -16.22 -0.74 -3.56
C GLY A 100 -15.54 -1.94 -2.93
N PHE A 101 -14.21 -1.89 -2.88
CA PHE A 101 -13.43 -2.33 -1.72
C PHE A 101 -12.00 -1.78 -1.90
N PHE A 102 -11.80 -0.56 -1.44
CA PHE A 102 -10.49 0.04 -1.20
C PHE A 102 -10.53 0.43 0.27
N PHE A 103 -9.83 -0.33 1.10
CA PHE A 103 -9.33 0.18 2.38
C PHE A 103 -8.08 0.99 2.09
#